data_AF-A0A6N6L878-F1
#
_entry.id   AF-A0A6N6L878-F1
#
_cell.length_a   1.000
_cell.length_b   1.000
_cell.length_c   1.000
_cell.angle_alpha   90.00
_cell.angle_beta   90.00
_cell.angle_gamma   90.00
#
_symmetry.space_group_name_H-M   'P 1'
#
loop_
_entity.id
_entity.type
_entity.pdbx_description
1 polymer ?
#
loop_
_entity_poly.entity_id
_entity_poly.type
_entity_poly.pdbx_seq_one_letter_code
_entity_poly.pdbx_strand_id
1 'polypeptide(L)'
;MDILIVSMRVIHIFTGIYWAGAGLLMAAAIGPTAQALKEDAGKFMNHLYAKSRYSPYITAAAILATLSGLILYWRLFGFTLALNSGSQIALTIGAIAGLLAFFHGAISLGRKSDRIKAIVIEMEASGGPPTPEQIQEIQTLQEGIGKGGTISSVLMVIAILGMSLSEYFAF
;
A
#
# COMPACT_ATOMS: atom_id res chain seq x y z
N MET A 1 26.86 15.47 8.64
CA MET A 1 25.73 14.66 8.13
C MET A 1 24.81 15.62 7.38
N ASP A 2 24.49 15.34 6.12
CA ASP A 2 23.65 16.21 5.29
C ASP A 2 22.23 16.28 5.89
N ILE A 3 21.80 17.48 6.33
CA ILE A 3 20.51 17.71 7.00
C ILE A 3 19.33 17.19 6.15
N LEU A 4 19.47 17.24 4.82
CA LEU A 4 18.49 16.73 3.88
C LEU A 4 18.36 15.20 4.00
N ILE A 5 19.48 14.48 4.03
CA ILE A 5 19.49 13.00 4.14
C ILE A 5 18.83 12.58 5.44
N VAL A 6 19.17 13.23 6.55
CA VAL A 6 18.57 12.93 7.87
C VAL A 6 17.06 13.15 7.83
N SER A 7 16.62 14.29 7.31
CA SER A 7 15.21 14.64 7.22
C SER A 7 14.44 13.64 6.35
N MET A 8 14.99 13.29 5.18
CA MET A 8 14.37 12.31 4.28
C MET A 8 14.33 10.91 4.89
N ARG A 9 15.36 10.48 5.63
CA ARG A 9 15.34 9.18 6.35
C ARG A 9 14.23 9.14 7.40
N VAL A 10 14.10 10.20 8.20
CA VAL A 10 13.03 10.29 9.20
C VAL A 10 11.66 10.20 8.53
N ILE A 11 11.42 11.03 7.51
CA ILE A 11 10.15 11.01 6.75
C ILE A 11 9.89 9.61 6.19
N HIS A 12 10.88 9.02 5.52
CA HIS A 12 10.75 7.71 4.87
C HIS A 12 10.40 6.61 5.87
N ILE A 13 11.11 6.55 7.01
CA ILE A 13 10.92 5.52 8.02
C ILE A 13 9.53 5.64 8.63
N PHE A 14 9.13 6.81 9.13
CA PHE A 14 7.84 6.96 9.80
C PHE A 14 6.65 6.75 8.85
N THR A 15 6.74 7.28 7.63
CA THR A 15 5.66 7.11 6.64
C THR A 15 5.62 5.69 6.08
N GLY A 16 6.78 5.05 5.89
CA GLY A 16 6.90 3.64 5.51
C GLY A 16 6.36 2.70 6.58
N ILE A 17 6.67 2.93 7.86
CA ILE A 17 6.12 2.16 8.99
C ILE A 17 4.60 2.30 9.03
N TYR A 18 4.07 3.51 8.93
CA TYR A 18 2.63 3.73 8.95
C TYR A 18 1.94 3.04 7.77
N TRP A 19 2.45 3.23 6.55
CA TRP A 19 1.89 2.66 5.33
C TRP A 19 1.95 1.13 5.33
N ALA A 20 3.13 0.54 5.57
CA ALA A 20 3.32 -0.90 5.59
C ALA A 20 2.65 -1.56 6.78
N GLY A 21 2.77 -0.98 7.98
CA GLY A 21 2.12 -1.50 9.18
C GLY A 21 0.60 -1.54 9.03
N ALA A 22 -0.01 -0.46 8.53
CA ALA A 22 -1.46 -0.45 8.28
C ALA A 22 -1.86 -1.45 7.19
N GLY A 23 -1.10 -1.54 6.09
CA GLY A 23 -1.36 -2.52 5.03
C GLY A 23 -1.32 -3.97 5.53
N LEU A 24 -0.30 -4.30 6.32
CA LEU A 24 -0.13 -5.62 6.93
C LEU A 24 -1.23 -5.91 7.97
N LEU A 25 -1.60 -4.93 8.80
CA LEU A 25 -2.71 -5.07 9.75
C LEU A 25 -4.04 -5.32 9.03
N MET A 26 -4.28 -4.61 7.93
CA MET A 26 -5.45 -4.83 7.08
C MET A 26 -5.47 -6.22 6.48
N ALA A 27 -4.34 -6.70 5.96
CA ALA A 27 -4.25 -8.01 5.33
C ALA A 27 -4.33 -9.17 6.34
N ALA A 28 -3.70 -9.03 7.51
CA ALA A 28 -3.57 -10.11 8.47
C ALA A 28 -4.75 -10.23 9.44
N ALA A 29 -5.40 -9.12 9.79
CA ALA A 29 -6.44 -9.10 10.82
C ALA A 29 -7.75 -8.49 10.32
N ILE A 30 -7.74 -7.21 9.94
CA ILE A 30 -8.99 -6.47 9.70
C ILE A 30 -9.76 -7.04 8.50
N GLY A 31 -9.09 -7.33 7.40
CA GLY A 31 -9.68 -7.92 6.19
C GLY A 31 -10.30 -9.30 6.45
N PRO A 32 -9.55 -10.28 6.99
CA PRO A 32 -10.10 -11.58 7.36
C PRO A 32 -11.27 -11.49 8.35
N THR A 33 -11.17 -10.64 9.37
CA THR A 33 -12.28 -10.40 10.31
C THR A 33 -13.51 -9.83 9.61
N ALA A 34 -13.33 -8.85 8.71
CA ALA A 34 -14.42 -8.28 7.93
C ALA A 34 -15.10 -9.34 7.04
N GLN A 35 -14.32 -10.23 6.42
CA GLN A 35 -14.86 -11.33 5.62
C GLN A 35 -15.66 -12.33 6.48
N ALA A 36 -15.17 -12.65 7.67
CA ALA A 36 -15.86 -13.56 8.60
C ALA A 36 -17.20 -12.99 9.08
N LEU A 37 -17.26 -11.68 9.30
CA LEU A 37 -18.46 -10.96 9.76
C LEU A 37 -19.48 -10.67 8.64
N LYS A 38 -19.11 -10.82 7.37
CA LYS A 38 -19.99 -10.61 6.20
C LYS A 38 -20.74 -9.27 6.26
N GLU A 39 -22.07 -9.28 6.37
CA GLU A 39 -22.93 -8.11 6.35
C GLU A 39 -22.67 -7.15 7.53
N ASP A 40 -22.26 -7.70 8.69
CA ASP A 40 -21.98 -6.90 9.89
C ASP A 40 -20.73 -6.03 9.75
N ALA A 41 -19.79 -6.42 8.88
CA ALA A 41 -18.57 -5.65 8.63
C ALA A 41 -18.80 -4.39 7.77
N GLY A 42 -19.89 -4.34 7.01
CA GLY A 42 -20.12 -3.32 5.99
C GLY A 42 -20.08 -1.89 6.56
N LYS A 43 -20.73 -1.66 7.71
CA LYS A 43 -20.77 -0.35 8.37
C LYS A 43 -19.40 0.10 8.86
N PHE A 44 -18.65 -0.81 9.49
CA PHE A 44 -17.30 -0.53 9.98
C PHE A 44 -16.35 -0.20 8.84
N MET A 45 -16.33 -1.05 7.80
CA MET A 45 -15.45 -0.86 6.63
C MET A 45 -15.81 0.41 5.86
N ASN A 46 -17.10 0.70 5.68
CA ASN A 46 -17.53 1.96 5.06
C ASN A 46 -17.10 3.17 5.88
N HIS A 47 -17.27 3.13 7.21
CA HIS A 47 -16.80 4.24 8.05
C HIS A 47 -15.29 4.41 7.96
N LEU A 48 -14.53 3.32 8.05
CA LEU A 48 -13.07 3.34 7.95
C LEU A 48 -12.60 3.95 6.62
N TYR A 49 -13.09 3.45 5.48
CA TYR A 49 -12.57 3.87 4.18
C TYR A 49 -13.17 5.16 3.62
N ALA A 50 -14.47 5.40 3.86
CA ALA A 50 -15.20 6.49 3.21
C ALA A 50 -15.51 7.67 4.13
N LYS A 51 -15.59 7.47 5.45
CA LYS A 51 -15.96 8.53 6.42
C LYS A 51 -14.81 8.97 7.31
N SER A 52 -13.86 8.09 7.58
CA SER A 52 -12.67 8.41 8.37
C SER A 52 -11.55 9.02 7.50
N ARG A 53 -10.44 9.39 8.14
CA ARG A 53 -9.23 9.88 7.45
C ARG A 53 -8.27 8.77 7.03
N TYR A 54 -8.64 7.49 7.18
CA TYR A 54 -7.79 6.35 6.84
C TYR A 54 -7.27 6.40 5.39
N SER A 55 -8.18 6.46 4.40
CA SER A 55 -7.81 6.48 2.97
C SER A 55 -6.84 7.62 2.62
N PRO A 56 -7.14 8.91 2.90
CA PRO A 56 -6.21 9.99 2.58
C PRO A 56 -4.87 9.89 3.34
N TYR A 57 -4.87 9.41 4.59
CA TYR A 57 -3.62 9.26 5.35
C TYR A 57 -2.74 8.14 4.80
N ILE A 58 -3.31 7.00 4.41
CA ILE A 58 -2.57 5.91 3.77
C ILE A 58 -2.02 6.34 2.42
N THR A 59 -2.80 7.05 1.61
CA THR A 59 -2.32 7.60 0.33
C THR A 59 -1.17 8.59 0.55
N ALA A 60 -1.32 9.53 1.49
CA ALA A 60 -0.26 10.49 1.80
C ALA A 60 1.01 9.79 2.30
N ALA A 61 0.88 8.81 3.19
CA ALA A 61 2.01 8.05 3.71
C ALA A 61 2.72 7.24 2.60
N ALA A 62 1.97 6.59 1.70
CA ALA A 62 2.54 5.86 0.56
C ALA A 62 3.34 6.77 -0.37
N ILE A 63 2.79 7.96 -0.69
CA ILE A 63 3.46 8.97 -1.52
C ILE A 63 4.73 9.48 -0.83
N LEU A 64 4.63 9.88 0.44
CA LEU A 64 5.75 10.43 1.18
C LEU A 64 6.86 9.40 1.36
N ALA A 65 6.52 8.14 1.68
CA ALA A 65 7.47 7.04 1.77
C ALA A 65 8.17 6.84 0.42
N THR A 66 7.40 6.77 -0.67
CA THR A 66 7.97 6.54 -2.01
C THR A 66 8.90 7.67 -2.44
N LEU A 67 8.47 8.93 -2.33
CA LEU A 67 9.27 10.08 -2.75
C LEU A 67 10.53 10.25 -1.91
N SER A 68 10.42 10.16 -0.58
CA SER A 68 11.59 10.24 0.30
C SER A 68 12.57 9.09 0.05
N GLY A 69 12.07 7.87 -0.21
CA GLY A 69 12.91 6.71 -0.55
C GLY A 69 13.65 6.89 -1.87
N LEU A 70 12.97 7.40 -2.89
CA LEU A 70 13.59 7.74 -4.18
C LEU A 70 14.68 8.82 -4.03
N ILE A 71 14.42 9.87 -3.25
CA ILE A 71 15.40 10.93 -2.97
C ILE A 71 16.62 10.35 -2.25
N LEU A 72 16.41 9.48 -1.25
CA LEU A 72 17.49 8.82 -0.52
C LEU A 72 18.33 7.92 -1.43
N TYR A 73 17.68 7.07 -2.23
CA TYR A 73 18.35 6.18 -3.17
C TYR A 73 19.17 6.97 -4.19
N TRP A 74 18.57 8.03 -4.77
CA TRP A 74 19.26 8.92 -5.70
C TRP A 74 20.45 9.64 -5.06
N ARG A 75 20.32 10.07 -3.80
CA ARG A 75 21.41 10.76 -3.10
C ARG A 75 22.59 9.84 -2.78
N LEU A 76 22.34 8.55 -2.60
CA LEU A 76 23.36 7.52 -2.34
C LEU A 76 24.02 7.00 -3.62
N PHE A 77 23.24 6.80 -4.69
CA PHE A 77 23.68 6.03 -5.87
C PHE A 77 23.48 6.73 -7.23
N GLY A 78 22.88 7.92 -7.23
CA GLY A 78 22.50 8.61 -8.47
C GLY A 78 21.44 7.84 -9.25
N PHE A 79 21.57 7.81 -10.58
CA PHE A 79 20.67 7.07 -11.48
C PHE A 79 21.14 5.64 -11.79
N THR A 80 22.12 5.13 -11.04
CA THR A 80 22.68 3.79 -11.28
C THR A 80 22.03 2.75 -10.36
N LEU A 81 21.88 1.52 -10.87
CA LEU A 81 21.53 0.38 -10.04
C LEU A 81 22.75 0.03 -9.18
N ALA A 82 22.62 0.15 -7.86
CA ALA A 82 23.70 -0.08 -6.93
C ALA A 82 23.76 -1.58 -6.61
N LEU A 83 24.77 -2.27 -7.15
CA LEU A 83 24.88 -3.74 -7.06
C LEU A 83 26.29 -4.19 -6.63
N ASN A 84 27.13 -3.27 -6.16
CA ASN A 84 28.55 -3.55 -5.91
C ASN A 84 28.84 -4.15 -4.52
N SER A 85 27.87 -4.13 -3.61
CA SER A 85 27.98 -4.70 -2.27
C SER A 85 26.66 -5.30 -1.81
N GLY A 86 26.69 -6.16 -0.78
CA GLY A 86 25.47 -6.72 -0.20
C GLY A 86 24.49 -5.64 0.29
N SER A 87 24.99 -4.56 0.88
CA SER A 87 24.18 -3.41 1.32
C SER A 87 23.50 -2.69 0.15
N GLN A 88 24.22 -2.47 -0.95
CA GLN A 88 23.69 -1.86 -2.17
C GLN A 88 22.62 -2.77 -2.81
N ILE A 89 22.88 -4.07 -2.91
CA ILE A 89 21.92 -5.05 -3.44
C ILE A 89 20.64 -5.08 -2.60
N ALA A 90 20.75 -5.12 -1.27
CA ALA A 90 19.59 -5.14 -0.38
C ALA A 90 18.73 -3.87 -0.53
N LEU A 91 19.36 -2.68 -0.60
CA LEU A 91 18.66 -1.43 -0.83
C LEU A 91 18.00 -1.37 -2.21
N THR A 92 18.67 -1.86 -3.25
CA THR A 92 18.13 -1.90 -4.62
C THR A 92 16.92 -2.83 -4.72
N ILE A 93 17.00 -4.03 -4.14
CA ILE A 93 15.87 -4.96 -4.07
C ILE A 93 14.71 -4.33 -3.29
N GLY A 94 15.01 -3.71 -2.14
CA GLY A 94 14.01 -3.05 -1.32
C GLY A 94 13.31 -1.89 -2.04
N ALA A 95 14.07 -1.07 -2.77
CA ALA A 95 13.55 0.04 -3.56
C ALA A 95 12.65 -0.44 -4.70
N ILE A 96 13.06 -1.47 -5.44
CA ILE A 96 12.24 -2.08 -6.50
C ILE A 96 10.95 -2.64 -5.92
N ALA A 97 11.02 -3.42 -4.83
CA ALA A 97 9.85 -3.99 -4.19
C ALA A 97 8.89 -2.91 -3.66
N GLY A 98 9.41 -1.84 -3.06
CA GLY A 98 8.62 -0.70 -2.59
C GLY A 98 7.91 0.03 -3.74
N LEU A 99 8.59 0.26 -4.86
CA LEU A 99 7.99 0.86 -6.05
C LEU A 99 6.91 -0.04 -6.66
N LEU A 100 7.17 -1.34 -6.77
CA LEU A 100 6.18 -2.30 -7.22
C LEU A 100 4.96 -2.30 -6.30
N ALA A 101 5.15 -2.26 -4.97
CA ALA A 101 4.05 -2.16 -4.01
C ALA A 101 3.24 -0.87 -4.21
N PHE A 102 3.90 0.26 -4.39
CA PHE A 102 3.26 1.56 -4.61
C PHE A 102 2.40 1.55 -5.89
N PHE A 103 2.99 1.17 -7.03
CA PHE A 103 2.27 1.14 -8.31
C PHE A 103 1.19 0.06 -8.35
N HIS A 104 1.43 -1.11 -7.77
CA HIS A 104 0.41 -2.13 -7.63
C HIS A 104 -0.76 -1.63 -6.77
N GLY A 105 -0.49 -0.96 -5.66
CA GLY A 105 -1.50 -0.28 -4.84
C GLY A 105 -2.32 0.73 -5.63
N ALA A 106 -1.66 1.68 -6.29
CA ALA A 106 -2.33 2.74 -7.04
C ALA A 106 -3.15 2.20 -8.23
N ILE A 107 -2.55 1.34 -9.05
CA ILE A 107 -3.13 0.93 -10.33
C ILE A 107 -4.02 -0.29 -10.17
N SER A 108 -3.63 -1.30 -9.39
CA SER A 108 -4.42 -2.53 -9.23
C SER A 108 -5.52 -2.35 -8.20
N LEU A 109 -5.18 -1.92 -6.99
CA LEU A 109 -6.13 -1.84 -5.86
C LEU A 109 -6.99 -0.57 -5.93
N GLY A 110 -6.38 0.57 -6.24
CA GLY A 110 -7.08 1.86 -6.37
C GLY A 110 -8.19 1.82 -7.41
N ARG A 111 -7.88 1.38 -8.64
CA ARG A 111 -8.87 1.28 -9.74
C ARG A 111 -10.07 0.38 -9.40
N LYS A 112 -9.84 -0.76 -8.73
CA LYS A 112 -10.93 -1.66 -8.29
C LYS A 112 -11.81 -0.99 -7.24
N SER A 113 -11.18 -0.32 -6.28
CA SER A 113 -11.89 0.41 -5.23
C SER A 113 -12.72 1.56 -5.81
N ASP A 114 -12.19 2.29 -6.79
CA ASP A 114 -12.91 3.37 -7.45
C ASP A 114 -14.07 2.85 -8.32
N ARG A 115 -13.91 1.68 -8.95
CA ARG A 115 -15.04 1.03 -9.65
C ARG A 115 -16.15 0.62 -8.69
N ILE A 116 -15.83 0.04 -7.52
CA ILE A 116 -16.83 -0.27 -6.48
C ILE A 116 -17.56 1.01 -6.06
N LYS A 117 -16.85 2.12 -5.81
CA LYS A 117 -17.47 3.40 -5.45
C LYS A 117 -18.42 3.90 -6.55
N ALA A 118 -18.02 3.79 -7.82
CA ALA A 118 -18.87 4.19 -8.94
C ALA A 118 -20.17 3.38 -8.98
N ILE A 119 -20.10 2.06 -8.79
CA ILE A 119 -21.29 1.19 -8.72
C ILE A 119 -22.19 1.60 -7.55
N VAL A 120 -21.62 1.89 -6.37
CA VAL A 120 -22.40 2.35 -5.20
C VAL A 120 -23.13 3.68 -5.50
N ILE A 121 -22.46 4.62 -6.17
CA ILE A 121 -23.10 5.89 -6.59
C ILE A 121 -24.23 5.63 -7.59
N GLU A 122 -24.04 4.73 -8.54
CA GLU A 122 -25.09 4.32 -9.50
C GLU A 122 -26.30 3.69 -8.80
N MET A 123 -26.06 2.85 -7.77
CA MET A 123 -27.11 2.26 -6.93
C MET A 123 -27.88 3.30 -6.12
N GLU A 124 -27.19 4.27 -5.51
CA GLU A 124 -27.82 5.37 -4.77
C GLU A 124 -28.67 6.25 -5.70
N ALA A 125 -28.20 6.49 -6.93
CA ALA A 125 -28.90 7.30 -7.92
C ALA A 125 -30.14 6.61 -8.50
N SER A 126 -30.13 5.28 -8.65
CA SER A 126 -31.26 4.53 -9.20
C SER A 126 -32.42 4.36 -8.22
N GLY A 127 -32.17 4.52 -6.91
CA GLY A 127 -33.18 4.44 -5.84
C GLY A 127 -33.83 3.05 -5.66
N GLY A 128 -33.37 2.05 -6.42
CA GLY A 128 -33.85 0.67 -6.38
C GLY A 128 -32.83 -0.29 -5.74
N PRO A 129 -33.21 -1.55 -5.48
CA PRO A 129 -32.28 -2.55 -5.00
C PRO A 129 -31.16 -2.79 -6.03
N PRO A 130 -29.93 -3.12 -5.59
CA PRO A 130 -28.83 -3.44 -6.50
C PRO A 130 -29.19 -4.57 -7.46
N THR A 131 -28.80 -4.43 -8.73
CA THR A 131 -29.03 -5.48 -9.73
C THR A 131 -28.11 -6.69 -9.47
N PRO A 132 -28.50 -7.91 -9.90
CA PRO A 132 -27.64 -9.09 -9.80
C PRO A 132 -26.25 -8.89 -10.41
N GLU A 133 -26.17 -8.15 -11.53
CA GLU A 133 -24.92 -7.83 -12.22
C GLU A 133 -24.03 -6.91 -11.40
N GLN A 134 -24.61 -5.89 -10.75
CA GLN A 134 -23.88 -4.98 -9.85
C GLN A 134 -23.31 -5.73 -8.65
N ILE A 135 -24.10 -6.63 -8.05
CA ILE A 135 -23.66 -7.46 -6.93
C ILE A 135 -22.49 -8.35 -7.35
N GLN A 136 -22.59 -9.02 -8.50
CA GLN A 136 -21.55 -9.90 -9.02
C GLN A 136 -20.26 -9.13 -9.36
N GLU A 137 -20.39 -7.92 -9.94
CA GLU A 137 -19.23 -7.07 -10.25
C GLU A 137 -18.52 -6.64 -8.95
N ILE A 138 -19.27 -6.19 -7.94
CA ILE A 138 -18.70 -5.82 -6.63
C ILE A 138 -17.97 -7.01 -5.99
N GLN A 139 -18.56 -8.20 -5.99
CA GLN A 139 -17.93 -9.40 -5.42
C GLN A 139 -16.62 -9.73 -6.13
N THR A 140 -16.60 -9.71 -7.46
CA THR A 140 -15.40 -9.97 -8.26
C THR A 140 -14.29 -8.96 -7.97
N LEU A 141 -14.65 -7.67 -7.86
CA LEU A 141 -13.72 -6.61 -7.52
C LEU A 141 -13.17 -6.76 -6.09
N GLN A 142 -14.01 -7.12 -5.12
CA GLN A 142 -13.61 -7.37 -3.73
C GLN A 142 -12.64 -8.55 -3.61
N GLU A 143 -12.90 -9.67 -4.31
CA GLU A 143 -11.97 -10.79 -4.38
C GLU A 143 -10.62 -10.38 -4.98
N GLY A 144 -10.65 -9.59 -6.05
CA GLY A 144 -9.46 -9.03 -6.68
C GLY A 144 -8.67 -8.11 -5.73
N ILE A 145 -9.36 -7.33 -4.90
CA ILE A 145 -8.74 -6.51 -3.86
C ILE A 145 -8.09 -7.39 -2.79
N GLY A 146 -8.76 -8.46 -2.34
CA GLY A 146 -8.20 -9.40 -1.38
C GLY A 146 -6.90 -10.05 -1.87
N LYS A 147 -6.92 -10.64 -3.08
CA LYS A 147 -5.73 -11.25 -3.71
C LYS A 147 -4.62 -10.22 -3.93
N GLY A 148 -4.98 -9.03 -4.41
CA GLY A 148 -4.03 -7.94 -4.61
C GLY A 148 -3.43 -7.40 -3.31
N GLY A 149 -4.17 -7.45 -2.20
CA GLY A 149 -3.70 -7.10 -0.87
C GLY A 149 -2.56 -8.00 -0.41
N THR A 150 -2.67 -9.31 -0.64
CA THR A 150 -1.60 -10.29 -0.34
C THR A 150 -0.34 -10.00 -1.14
N ILE A 151 -0.46 -9.77 -2.47
CA ILE A 151 0.68 -9.43 -3.33
C ILE A 151 1.38 -8.17 -2.82
N SER A 152 0.60 -7.13 -2.53
CA SER A 152 1.14 -5.86 -2.01
C SER A 152 1.85 -6.06 -0.68
N SER A 153 1.29 -6.87 0.21
CA SER A 153 1.88 -7.19 1.52
C SER A 153 3.22 -7.89 1.39
N VAL A 154 3.34 -8.85 0.48
CA VAL A 154 4.61 -9.55 0.20
C VAL A 154 5.67 -8.56 -0.31
N LEU A 155 5.30 -7.69 -1.26
CA LEU A 155 6.21 -6.66 -1.78
C LEU A 155 6.67 -5.69 -0.68
N MET A 156 5.77 -5.30 0.22
CA MET A 156 6.11 -4.45 1.37
C MET A 156 7.05 -5.14 2.36
N VAL A 157 6.87 -6.43 2.63
CA VAL A 157 7.79 -7.21 3.48
C VAL A 157 9.17 -7.26 2.84
N ILE A 158 9.26 -7.53 1.53
CA ILE A 158 10.55 -7.51 0.81
C ILE A 158 11.20 -6.12 0.91
N ALA A 159 10.42 -5.04 0.76
CA ALA A 159 10.92 -3.68 0.90
C ALA A 159 11.52 -3.39 2.29
N ILE A 160 10.82 -3.80 3.36
CA ILE A 160 11.28 -3.66 4.74
C ILE A 160 12.55 -4.47 4.99
N LEU A 161 12.61 -5.71 4.49
CA LEU A 161 13.78 -6.56 4.61
C LEU A 161 14.98 -5.95 3.89
N GLY A 162 14.81 -5.38 2.69
CA GLY A 162 15.88 -4.69 1.97
C GLY A 162 16.50 -3.55 2.77
N MET A 163 15.66 -2.74 3.43
CA MET A 163 16.16 -1.67 4.31
C MET A 163 16.88 -2.22 5.54
N SER A 164 16.26 -3.17 6.24
CA SER A 164 16.78 -3.70 7.50
C SER A 164 18.09 -4.47 7.30
N LEU A 165 18.17 -5.28 6.24
CA LEU A 165 19.35 -6.09 5.92
C LEU A 165 20.52 -5.26 5.41
N SER A 166 20.26 -4.08 4.83
CA SER A 166 21.33 -3.20 4.34
C SER A 166 22.31 -2.79 5.44
N GLU A 167 21.83 -2.68 6.69
CA GLU A 167 22.63 -2.31 7.86
C GLU A 167 23.57 -3.45 8.28
N TYR A 168 23.19 -4.71 8.02
CA TYR A 168 23.99 -5.90 8.33
C TYR A 168 24.92 -6.32 7.19
N PHE A 169 24.77 -5.76 5.99
CA PHE A 169 25.66 -6.01 4.86
C PHE A 169 26.62 -4.84 4.58
N ALA A 170 26.79 -3.96 5.57
CA ALA A 170 27.68 -2.79 5.49
C ALA A 170 29.17 -3.12 5.76
N PHE A 171 29.54 -4.40 5.80
CA PHE A 171 30.91 -4.88 6.03
C PHE A 171 31.70 -5.01 4.73
#